data_AF-A0A7V5EXG8-F1
#
_entry.id   AF-A0A7V5EXG8-F1
#
_cell.length_a   1.000
_cell.length_b   1.000
_cell.length_c   1.000
_cell.angle_alpha   90.00
_cell.angle_beta   90.00
_cell.angle_gamma   90.00
#
_symmetry.space_group_name_H-M   'P 1'
#
loop_
_entity.id
_entity.type
_entity.pdbx_description
1 polymer ?
#
loop_
_entity_poly.entity_id
_entity_poly.type
_entity_poly.pdbx_seq_one_letter_code
_entity_poly.pdbx_strand_id
1 'polypeptide(L)'
;MQRLLALAAAILLAGCAFPSDGRPSATLPADAPMLTVTSEGGFAPVEQLVGRGPRFVLMADGRLLFEEPAAAVDPAPMLTGYLVVQVDEATLRTIRRLVDEIGFPGFSELRNDDAADRVADATTEVVTYRDGDGDHVFAVYALGLVDPDDRRVELLRALLDLVEEAATSGEPEAAPVDHLVVHVAEVPADPELSDVRPWPLPEAPEELESIEPLGWRCATYDAATAAELVGVFTAATRATLWEEGDTTFRILARPLLPGEAGCAVGG
;
A
#
# COMPACT_ATOMS: atom_id res chain seq x y z
N MET A 1 -62.09 39.84 49.72
CA MET A 1 -62.91 39.67 48.51
C MET A 1 -62.02 39.93 47.31
N GLN A 2 -62.04 39.01 46.33
CA GLN A 2 -61.72 39.18 44.90
C GLN A 2 -60.44 39.93 44.47
N ARG A 3 -59.66 39.58 43.45
CA ARG A 3 -59.46 38.43 42.54
C ARG A 3 -58.63 39.05 41.39
N LEU A 4 -57.65 38.29 40.88
CA LEU A 4 -57.25 38.17 39.46
C LEU A 4 -56.28 39.17 38.77
N LEU A 5 -55.25 38.54 38.18
CA LEU A 5 -54.60 38.78 36.86
C LEU A 5 -53.62 39.98 36.75
N ALA A 6 -52.45 39.91 36.10
CA ALA A 6 -51.97 39.02 35.05
C ALA A 6 -50.43 39.07 34.84
N LEU A 7 -49.95 38.00 34.21
CA LEU A 7 -48.98 37.90 33.11
C LEU A 7 -47.45 37.96 33.33
N ALA A 8 -46.85 36.91 32.78
CA ALA A 8 -45.45 36.57 32.66
C ALA A 8 -44.77 37.23 31.45
N ALA A 9 -43.44 37.38 31.55
CA ALA A 9 -42.54 37.39 30.41
C ALA A 9 -41.12 37.04 30.88
N ALA A 10 -40.78 35.74 30.87
CA ALA A 10 -39.40 35.26 30.97
C ALA A 10 -39.00 34.77 29.58
N ILE A 11 -38.22 35.59 28.87
CA ILE A 11 -37.66 35.27 27.56
C ILE A 11 -36.45 34.34 27.80
N LEU A 12 -36.62 33.06 27.47
CA LEU A 12 -35.54 32.09 27.39
C LEU A 12 -34.86 32.23 26.01
N LEU A 13 -33.57 32.55 26.02
CA LEU A 13 -32.66 32.45 24.88
C LEU A 13 -32.49 30.97 24.51
N ALA A 14 -33.25 30.48 23.53
CA ALA A 14 -32.99 29.22 22.86
C ALA A 14 -31.87 29.45 21.82
N GLY A 15 -30.62 29.21 22.22
CA GLY A 15 -29.53 29.03 21.27
C GLY A 15 -29.74 27.70 20.54
N CYS A 16 -29.88 27.76 19.22
CA CYS A 16 -29.86 26.56 18.36
C CYS A 16 -28.44 25.99 18.34
N ALA A 17 -28.10 25.17 19.33
CA ALA A 17 -27.04 24.20 19.17
C ALA A 17 -27.63 23.04 18.35
N PHE A 18 -27.26 22.97 17.08
CA PHE A 18 -27.49 21.75 16.31
C PHE A 18 -26.68 20.63 16.99
N PRO A 19 -27.31 19.53 17.40
CA PRO A 19 -26.56 18.35 17.78
C PRO A 19 -25.85 17.87 16.53
N SER A 20 -24.54 18.08 16.44
CA SER A 20 -23.70 17.18 15.67
C SER A 20 -23.97 15.80 16.25
N ASP A 21 -24.52 14.89 15.44
CA ASP A 21 -24.55 13.47 15.78
C ASP A 21 -23.09 13.02 15.91
N GLY A 22 -22.54 13.22 17.10
CA GLY A 22 -21.22 12.81 17.52
C GLY A 22 -21.21 11.31 17.68
N ARG A 23 -21.45 10.59 16.57
CA ARG A 23 -20.91 9.25 16.45
C ARG A 23 -19.40 9.42 16.58
N PRO A 24 -18.76 8.80 17.58
CA PRO A 24 -17.32 8.72 17.54
C PRO A 24 -16.98 8.08 16.20
N SER A 25 -16.28 8.83 15.32
CA SER A 25 -15.69 8.24 14.13
C SER A 25 -14.89 7.05 14.63
N ALA A 26 -15.27 5.86 14.16
CA ALA A 26 -14.76 4.62 14.74
C ALA A 26 -13.24 4.65 14.60
N THR A 27 -12.54 4.69 15.73
CA THR A 27 -11.07 4.70 15.70
C THR A 27 -10.60 3.37 15.16
N LEU A 28 -9.69 3.41 14.19
CA LEU A 28 -9.10 2.20 13.64
C LEU A 28 -8.43 1.35 14.73
N PRO A 29 -8.47 0.01 14.61
CA PRO A 29 -7.57 -0.85 15.38
C PRO A 29 -6.11 -0.42 15.20
N ALA A 30 -5.31 -0.56 16.26
CA ALA A 30 -3.92 -0.11 16.26
C ALA A 30 -3.07 -0.77 15.14
N ASP A 31 -3.37 -2.02 14.83
CA ASP A 31 -2.77 -2.84 13.80
C ASP A 31 -3.47 -2.75 12.43
N ALA A 32 -4.40 -1.82 12.25
CA ALA A 32 -5.00 -1.56 10.95
C ALA A 32 -4.14 -0.55 10.14
N PRO A 33 -3.99 -0.76 8.82
CA PRO A 33 -3.36 0.24 7.96
C PRO A 33 -4.27 1.46 7.86
N MET A 34 -3.68 2.64 8.08
CA MET A 34 -4.33 3.95 8.01
C MET A 34 -4.06 4.64 6.68
N LEU A 35 -2.85 4.51 6.14
CA LEU A 35 -2.47 5.08 4.84
C LEU A 35 -1.64 4.06 4.06
N THR A 36 -2.05 3.75 2.84
CA THR A 36 -1.32 2.88 1.91
C THR A 36 -1.02 3.66 0.65
N VAL A 37 0.22 3.55 0.16
CA VAL A 37 0.67 4.20 -1.07
C VAL A 37 1.15 3.13 -2.04
N THR A 38 0.50 3.02 -3.20
CA THR A 38 0.89 2.16 -4.31
C THR A 38 1.16 3.00 -5.56
N SER A 39 1.86 2.40 -6.52
CA SER A 39 2.05 3.01 -7.84
C SER A 39 1.55 2.03 -8.90
N GLU A 40 0.65 2.49 -9.77
CA GLU A 40 -0.01 1.66 -10.78
C GLU A 40 0.32 2.12 -12.20
N GLY A 41 0.21 1.19 -13.15
CA GLY A 41 0.47 1.47 -14.56
C GLY A 41 1.90 1.93 -14.84
N GLY A 42 2.03 2.85 -15.80
CA GLY A 42 3.30 3.26 -16.38
C GLY A 42 3.85 2.25 -17.38
N PHE A 43 4.90 2.66 -18.10
CA PHE A 43 5.60 1.78 -19.04
C PHE A 43 6.73 1.01 -18.33
N ALA A 44 6.33 -0.04 -17.63
CA ALA A 44 7.23 -0.94 -16.91
C ALA A 44 7.12 -2.39 -17.42
N PRO A 45 8.19 -3.20 -17.31
CA PRO A 45 8.11 -4.64 -17.57
C PRO A 45 7.04 -5.32 -16.71
N VAL A 46 6.40 -6.36 -17.24
CA VAL A 46 5.32 -7.09 -16.53
C VAL A 46 5.81 -7.61 -15.18
N GLU A 47 7.04 -8.14 -15.11
CA GLU A 47 7.72 -8.56 -13.88
C GLU A 47 7.66 -7.48 -12.80
N GLN A 48 7.90 -6.23 -13.17
CA GLN A 48 7.92 -5.10 -12.24
C GLN A 48 6.52 -4.70 -11.81
N LEU A 49 5.50 -4.91 -12.64
CA LEU A 49 4.10 -4.63 -12.30
C LEU A 49 3.55 -5.67 -11.32
N VAL A 50 3.75 -6.96 -11.59
CA VAL A 50 3.25 -8.05 -10.74
C VAL A 50 4.02 -8.16 -9.43
N GLY A 51 5.33 -7.92 -9.45
CA GLY A 51 6.18 -7.96 -8.25
C GLY A 51 6.02 -6.74 -7.34
N ARG A 52 5.31 -5.70 -7.77
CA ARG A 52 5.18 -4.45 -7.01
C ARG A 52 4.33 -4.68 -5.77
N GLY A 53 4.76 -4.11 -4.65
CA GLY A 53 3.94 -3.97 -3.45
C GLY A 53 3.66 -2.51 -3.13
N PRO A 54 2.97 -2.23 -2.03
CA PRO A 54 2.86 -0.88 -1.51
C PRO A 54 4.24 -0.29 -1.22
N ARG A 55 4.48 0.95 -1.66
CA ARG A 55 5.69 1.69 -1.33
C ARG A 55 5.73 2.05 0.15
N PHE A 56 4.57 2.40 0.69
CA PHE A 56 4.38 2.77 2.09
C PHE A 56 3.09 2.17 2.63
N VAL A 57 3.15 1.68 3.87
CA VAL A 57 1.97 1.33 4.69
C VAL A 57 2.17 1.94 6.07
N LEU A 58 1.40 2.98 6.38
CA LEU A 58 1.37 3.58 7.71
C LEU A 58 0.22 2.98 8.51
N MET A 59 0.56 2.31 9.60
CA MET A 59 -0.37 1.71 10.55
C MET A 59 -0.98 2.78 11.47
N ALA A 60 -2.15 2.51 12.04
CA ALA A 60 -2.82 3.42 12.98
C ALA A 60 -2.01 3.67 14.27
N ASP A 61 -1.17 2.71 14.68
CA ASP A 61 -0.21 2.83 15.78
C ASP A 61 1.07 3.63 15.45
N GLY A 62 1.21 4.11 14.20
CA GLY A 62 2.33 4.91 13.75
C GLY A 62 3.53 4.12 13.23
N ARG A 63 3.46 2.78 13.14
CA ARG A 63 4.47 2.01 12.39
C ARG A 63 4.33 2.32 10.90
N LEU A 64 5.43 2.70 10.27
CA LEU A 64 5.52 2.93 8.83
C LEU A 64 6.36 1.81 8.21
N LEU A 65 5.72 0.98 7.38
CA LEU A 65 6.39 -0.05 6.59
C LEU A 65 6.72 0.50 5.21
N PHE A 66 7.90 0.18 4.68
CA PHE A 66 8.36 0.63 3.37
C PHE A 66 9.39 -0.33 2.77
N GLU A 67 9.50 -0.34 1.44
CA GLU A 67 10.42 -1.24 0.73
C GLU A 67 11.88 -0.95 1.13
N GLU A 68 12.66 -2.00 1.39
CA GLU A 68 14.08 -1.86 1.65
C GLU A 68 14.78 -1.27 0.42
N PRO A 69 15.63 -0.22 0.57
CA PRO A 69 16.39 0.30 -0.55
C PRO A 69 17.22 -0.80 -1.21
N ALA A 70 17.04 -0.96 -2.52
CA ALA A 70 17.73 -2.01 -3.27
C ALA A 70 19.25 -1.93 -3.08
N ALA A 71 19.83 -3.01 -2.56
CA ALA A 71 21.28 -3.12 -2.45
C ALA A 71 21.93 -3.08 -3.85
N ALA A 72 23.07 -2.40 -3.98
CA ALA A 72 23.85 -2.36 -5.21
C ALA A 72 24.63 -3.68 -5.45
N VAL A 73 23.92 -4.80 -5.41
CA VAL A 73 24.42 -6.17 -5.61
C VAL A 73 23.82 -6.71 -6.90
N ASP A 74 24.67 -7.30 -7.75
CA ASP A 74 24.26 -7.89 -9.03
C ASP A 74 24.69 -9.37 -9.08
N PRO A 75 23.75 -10.33 -9.24
CA PRO A 75 22.30 -10.13 -9.33
C PRO A 75 21.66 -9.73 -7.99
N ALA A 76 20.61 -8.91 -8.07
CA ALA A 76 19.86 -8.46 -6.89
C ALA A 76 19.21 -9.64 -6.14
N PRO A 77 18.99 -9.55 -4.82
CA PRO A 77 18.26 -10.56 -4.05
C PRO A 77 16.87 -10.85 -4.64
N MET A 78 16.44 -12.11 -4.56
CA MET A 78 15.12 -12.50 -5.07
C MET A 78 13.98 -12.00 -4.19
N LEU A 79 14.15 -12.09 -2.87
CA LEU A 79 13.16 -11.64 -1.90
C LEU A 79 13.28 -10.12 -1.73
N THR A 80 12.21 -9.39 -2.05
CA THR A 80 12.11 -7.96 -1.72
C THR A 80 11.85 -7.82 -0.22
N GLY A 81 12.76 -7.16 0.49
CA GLY A 81 12.63 -6.85 1.92
C GLY A 81 11.76 -5.63 2.18
N TYR A 82 11.17 -5.58 3.38
CA TYR A 82 10.51 -4.39 3.91
C TYR A 82 11.13 -4.02 5.24
N LEU A 83 11.20 -2.71 5.49
CA LEU A 83 11.63 -2.12 6.73
C LEU A 83 10.42 -1.54 7.46
N VAL A 84 10.55 -1.37 8.78
CA VAL A 84 9.58 -0.68 9.62
C VAL A 84 10.28 0.36 10.48
N VAL A 85 9.65 1.52 10.61
CA VAL A 85 10.06 2.59 11.53
C VAL A 85 8.86 3.08 12.33
N GLN A 86 9.10 3.52 13.57
CA GLN A 86 8.07 4.19 14.36
C GLN A 86 8.06 5.68 14.04
N VAL A 87 6.95 6.17 13.47
CA VAL A 87 6.74 7.60 13.22
C VAL A 87 6.43 8.29 14.55
N ASP A 88 7.09 9.43 14.80
CA ASP A 88 6.84 10.20 16.01
C ASP A 88 5.47 10.89 15.97
N GLU A 89 4.94 11.19 17.15
CA GLU A 89 3.59 11.73 17.29
C GLU A 89 3.42 13.13 16.65
N ALA A 90 4.47 13.93 16.54
CA ALA A 90 4.38 15.24 15.88
C ALA A 90 4.27 15.10 14.35
N THR A 91 5.04 14.18 13.78
CA THR A 91 4.94 13.80 12.36
C THR A 91 3.58 13.19 12.05
N LEU A 92 3.09 12.26 12.89
CA LEU A 92 1.78 11.63 12.71
C LEU A 92 0.62 12.64 12.76
N ARG A 93 0.68 13.63 13.66
CA ARG A 93 -0.30 14.75 13.66
C ARG A 93 -0.24 15.58 12.38
N THR A 94 0.95 15.79 11.82
CA THR A 94 1.13 16.56 10.58
C THR A 94 0.57 15.79 9.38
N ILE A 95 0.80 14.48 9.32
CA ILE A 95 0.19 13.57 8.34
C ILE A 95 -1.34 13.65 8.40
N ARG A 96 -1.94 13.50 9.59
CA ARG A 96 -3.40 13.57 9.76
C ARG A 96 -3.97 14.93 9.32
N ARG A 97 -3.28 16.03 9.65
CA ARG A 97 -3.69 17.36 9.18
C ARG A 97 -3.67 17.46 7.65
N LEU A 98 -2.65 16.90 6.98
CA LEU A 98 -2.60 16.90 5.52
C LEU A 98 -3.72 16.05 4.91
N VAL A 99 -4.02 14.89 5.51
CA VAL A 99 -5.16 14.05 5.12
C VAL A 99 -6.48 14.83 5.22
N ASP A 100 -6.70 15.56 6.31
CA ASP A 100 -7.87 16.40 6.50
C ASP A 100 -7.93 17.56 5.48
N GLU A 101 -6.80 18.21 5.21
CA GLU A 101 -6.70 19.33 4.25
C GLU A 101 -6.89 18.88 2.78
N ILE A 102 -6.46 17.66 2.44
CA ILE A 102 -6.77 17.03 1.14
C ILE A 102 -8.27 16.74 1.05
N GLY A 103 -8.90 16.45 2.19
CA GLY A 103 -10.33 16.18 2.30
C GLY A 103 -10.69 14.72 2.03
N PHE A 104 -9.79 13.77 2.34
CA PHE A 104 -10.05 12.33 2.16
C PHE A 104 -11.42 11.88 2.69
N PRO A 105 -11.86 12.26 3.90
CA PRO A 105 -13.20 11.88 4.40
C PRO A 105 -14.37 12.35 3.52
N GLY A 106 -14.14 13.30 2.60
CA GLY A 106 -15.14 13.87 1.71
C GLY A 106 -15.40 13.07 0.43
N PHE A 107 -14.61 12.02 0.12
CA PHE A 107 -14.77 11.22 -1.09
C PHE A 107 -14.37 9.76 -0.87
N SER A 108 -15.05 8.82 -1.52
CA SER A 108 -14.63 7.41 -1.55
C SER A 108 -13.51 7.18 -2.57
N GLU A 109 -13.61 7.82 -3.73
CA GLU A 109 -12.63 7.73 -4.81
C GLU A 109 -12.53 9.07 -5.53
N LEU A 110 -11.30 9.49 -5.80
CA LEU A 110 -10.97 10.68 -6.57
C LEU A 110 -9.80 10.35 -7.50
N ARG A 111 -9.88 10.80 -8.75
CA ARG A 111 -8.83 10.64 -9.74
C ARG A 111 -8.46 11.98 -10.37
N ASN A 112 -7.16 12.25 -10.52
CA ASN A 112 -6.63 13.37 -11.27
C ASN A 112 -5.70 12.87 -12.39
N ASP A 113 -6.08 13.17 -13.63
CA ASP A 113 -5.34 12.82 -14.85
C ASP A 113 -4.88 14.07 -15.62
N ASP A 114 -4.83 15.24 -14.97
CA ASP A 114 -4.56 16.54 -15.64
C ASP A 114 -3.16 16.60 -16.27
N ALA A 115 -2.27 15.70 -15.90
CA ALA A 115 -0.93 15.57 -16.48
C ALA A 115 -0.89 14.70 -17.76
N ALA A 116 -1.97 13.98 -18.10
CA ALA A 116 -1.99 13.01 -19.20
C ALA A 116 -1.84 13.65 -20.60
N ASP A 117 -2.06 14.95 -20.73
CA ASP A 117 -1.85 15.71 -21.97
C ASP A 117 -0.39 16.09 -22.21
N ARG A 118 0.44 16.07 -21.16
CA ARG A 118 1.84 16.51 -21.16
C ARG A 118 2.83 15.38 -20.87
N VAL A 119 2.38 14.34 -20.18
CA VAL A 119 3.23 13.23 -19.73
C VAL A 119 2.65 11.92 -20.25
N ALA A 120 3.46 11.15 -20.96
CA ALA A 120 3.15 9.79 -21.34
C ALA A 120 3.90 8.81 -20.43
N ASP A 121 3.38 7.58 -20.33
CA ASP A 121 4.08 6.41 -19.78
C ASP A 121 4.46 6.50 -18.28
N ALA A 122 3.93 7.48 -17.55
CA ALA A 122 4.15 7.64 -16.12
C ALA A 122 3.25 6.72 -15.28
N THR A 123 3.64 6.50 -14.02
CA THR A 123 2.79 5.82 -13.05
C THR A 123 1.64 6.72 -12.59
N THR A 124 0.59 6.09 -12.10
CA THR A 124 -0.41 6.72 -11.24
C THR A 124 -0.06 6.38 -9.80
N GLU A 125 0.18 7.39 -8.96
CA GLU A 125 0.31 7.16 -7.51
C GLU A 125 -1.10 7.05 -6.93
N VAL A 126 -1.37 5.97 -6.21
CA VAL A 126 -2.67 5.68 -5.60
C VAL A 126 -2.48 5.69 -4.09
N VAL A 127 -3.14 6.62 -3.43
CA VAL A 127 -3.10 6.78 -1.98
C VAL A 127 -4.45 6.39 -1.40
N THR A 128 -4.46 5.35 -0.59
CA THR A 128 -5.65 4.89 0.14
C THR A 128 -5.52 5.33 1.59
N TYR A 129 -6.41 6.21 2.03
CA TYR A 129 -6.60 6.52 3.44
C TYR A 129 -7.78 5.71 3.97
N ARG A 130 -7.63 5.11 5.15
CA ARG A 130 -8.69 4.38 5.83
C ARG A 130 -9.04 5.09 7.12
N ASP A 131 -10.34 5.18 7.41
CA ASP A 131 -10.87 5.64 8.69
C ASP A 131 -12.06 4.78 9.15
N GLY A 132 -12.85 5.29 10.10
CA GLY A 132 -14.00 4.58 10.64
C GLY A 132 -15.17 4.42 9.66
N ASP A 133 -15.21 5.18 8.58
CA ASP A 133 -16.26 5.18 7.56
C ASP A 133 -15.86 4.34 6.32
N GLY A 134 -14.56 4.09 6.10
CA GLY A 134 -14.07 3.12 5.11
C GLY A 134 -12.79 3.56 4.42
N ASP A 135 -12.67 3.16 3.14
CA ASP A 135 -11.53 3.51 2.29
C ASP A 135 -11.83 4.76 1.47
N HIS A 136 -10.82 5.62 1.40
CA HIS A 136 -10.81 6.87 0.65
C HIS A 136 -9.59 6.86 -0.28
N VAL A 137 -9.82 6.77 -1.58
CA VAL A 137 -8.77 6.59 -2.58
C VAL A 137 -8.55 7.86 -3.36
N PHE A 138 -7.31 8.33 -3.44
CA PHE A 138 -6.90 9.42 -4.33
C PHE A 138 -5.79 8.95 -5.27
N ALA A 139 -6.11 8.85 -6.56
CA ALA A 139 -5.20 8.47 -7.62
C ALA A 139 -4.76 9.69 -8.45
N VAL A 140 -3.44 9.91 -8.57
CA VAL A 140 -2.89 11.03 -9.35
C VAL A 140 -1.87 10.52 -10.36
N TYR A 141 -2.18 10.73 -11.65
CA TYR A 141 -1.28 10.37 -12.74
C TYR A 141 -0.09 11.33 -12.84
N ALA A 142 1.11 10.78 -13.03
CA ALA A 142 2.35 11.53 -13.20
C ALA A 142 2.65 12.52 -12.04
N LEU A 143 2.32 12.13 -10.80
CA LEU A 143 2.54 12.94 -9.62
C LEU A 143 4.01 13.41 -9.52
N GLY A 144 4.21 14.72 -9.40
CA GLY A 144 5.53 15.33 -9.27
C GLY A 144 6.30 15.59 -10.58
N LEU A 145 5.78 15.16 -11.73
CA LEU A 145 6.40 15.40 -13.05
C LEU A 145 5.95 16.70 -13.70
N VAL A 146 4.82 17.25 -13.25
CA VAL A 146 4.31 18.57 -13.65
C VAL A 146 3.96 19.38 -12.42
N ASP A 147 4.03 20.71 -12.54
CA ASP A 147 3.48 21.59 -11.52
C ASP A 147 1.95 21.41 -11.48
N PRO A 148 1.37 21.12 -10.32
CA PRO A 148 -0.07 20.91 -10.19
C PRO A 148 -0.84 22.23 -10.22
N ASP A 149 -2.00 22.23 -10.89
CA ASP A 149 -2.97 23.33 -10.83
C ASP A 149 -4.04 23.08 -9.72
N ASP A 150 -4.18 21.84 -9.25
CA ASP A 150 -5.07 21.45 -8.15
C ASP A 150 -4.33 21.46 -6.81
N ARG A 151 -4.83 22.25 -5.85
CA ARG A 151 -4.30 22.34 -4.49
C ARG A 151 -4.24 20.99 -3.76
N ARG A 152 -5.18 20.07 -4.03
CA ARG A 152 -5.16 18.73 -3.43
C ARG A 152 -3.97 17.90 -3.92
N VAL A 153 -3.55 18.08 -5.16
CA VAL A 153 -2.35 17.41 -5.71
C VAL A 153 -1.09 17.97 -5.05
N GLU A 154 -1.01 19.29 -4.82
CA GLU A 154 0.08 19.88 -4.04
C GLU A 154 0.17 19.31 -2.62
N LEU A 155 -0.97 19.19 -1.94
CA LEU A 155 -1.05 18.64 -0.59
C LEU A 155 -0.72 17.16 -0.56
N LEU A 156 -1.17 16.38 -1.55
CA LEU A 156 -0.83 14.96 -1.68
C LEU A 156 0.68 14.77 -1.87
N ARG A 157 1.31 15.58 -2.71
CA ARG A 157 2.78 15.58 -2.86
C ARG A 157 3.46 15.88 -1.53
N ALA A 158 3.03 16.92 -0.82
CA ALA A 158 3.59 17.27 0.49
C ALA A 158 3.38 16.15 1.54
N LEU A 159 2.27 15.42 1.48
CA LEU A 159 2.02 14.24 2.31
C LEU A 159 3.00 13.11 2.00
N LEU A 160 3.22 12.79 0.72
CA LEU A 160 4.17 11.74 0.34
C LEU A 160 5.62 12.11 0.67
N ASP A 161 6.01 13.37 0.44
CA ASP A 161 7.34 13.87 0.81
C ASP A 161 7.57 13.72 2.33
N LEU A 162 6.55 14.03 3.15
CA LEU A 162 6.61 13.86 4.61
C LEU A 162 6.70 12.38 5.03
N VAL A 163 5.98 11.49 4.36
CA VAL A 163 6.04 10.04 4.64
C VAL A 163 7.42 9.47 4.26
N GLU A 164 7.99 9.91 3.15
CA GLU A 164 9.33 9.51 2.72
C GLU A 164 10.43 10.05 3.67
N GLU A 165 10.31 11.29 4.14
CA GLU A 165 11.17 11.83 5.19
C GLU A 165 11.05 11.02 6.49
N ALA A 166 9.83 10.66 6.89
CA ALA A 166 9.60 9.84 8.08
C ALA A 166 10.29 8.47 7.96
N ALA A 167 10.22 7.81 6.80
CA ALA A 167 10.85 6.53 6.53
C ALA A 167 12.39 6.56 6.69
N THR A 168 13.02 7.70 6.38
CA THR A 168 14.48 7.85 6.40
C THR A 168 15.03 8.51 7.67
N SER A 169 14.16 9.12 8.49
CA SER A 169 14.56 9.87 9.70
C SER A 169 14.78 9.00 10.95
N GLY A 170 14.13 7.84 11.04
CA GLY A 170 14.29 6.93 12.17
C GLY A 170 15.37 5.87 11.98
N GLU A 171 15.44 4.93 12.93
CA GLU A 171 16.28 3.74 12.81
C GLU A 171 15.39 2.59 12.31
N PRO A 172 15.45 2.24 11.01
CA PRO A 172 14.59 1.19 10.47
C PRO A 172 15.04 -0.19 10.93
N GLU A 173 14.06 -1.04 11.20
CA GLU A 173 14.23 -2.46 11.50
C GLU A 173 13.64 -3.31 10.37
N ALA A 174 14.07 -4.57 10.24
CA ALA A 174 13.42 -5.49 9.31
C ALA A 174 11.96 -5.73 9.72
N ALA A 175 11.03 -5.56 8.78
CA ALA A 175 9.64 -5.89 9.01
C ALA A 175 9.45 -7.41 9.14
N PRO A 176 8.55 -7.88 10.02
CA PRO A 176 8.22 -9.30 10.11
C PRO A 176 7.58 -9.79 8.80
N VAL A 177 7.87 -11.04 8.43
CA VAL A 177 7.29 -11.70 7.26
C VAL A 177 6.28 -12.73 7.75
N ASP A 178 5.07 -12.26 8.05
CA ASP A 178 3.96 -13.12 8.51
C ASP A 178 3.26 -13.82 7.33
N HIS A 179 3.35 -13.25 6.14
CA HIS A 179 2.74 -13.78 4.93
C HIS A 179 3.65 -13.47 3.74
N LEU A 180 3.68 -14.36 2.75
CA LEU A 180 4.34 -14.11 1.48
C LEU A 180 3.31 -14.09 0.36
N VAL A 181 3.51 -13.20 -0.59
CA VAL A 181 2.91 -13.30 -1.92
C VAL A 181 4.00 -13.67 -2.91
N VAL A 182 3.71 -14.68 -3.74
CA VAL A 182 4.63 -15.24 -4.71
C VAL A 182 4.00 -15.18 -6.08
N HIS A 183 4.75 -14.66 -7.05
CA HIS A 183 4.37 -14.59 -8.44
C HIS A 183 5.28 -15.47 -9.29
N VAL A 184 4.70 -16.23 -10.21
CA VAL A 184 5.40 -17.21 -11.03
C VAL A 184 5.10 -16.99 -12.50
N ALA A 185 6.12 -17.01 -13.36
CA ALA A 185 5.93 -17.09 -14.80
C ALA A 185 6.82 -18.19 -15.40
N GLU A 186 6.28 -18.88 -16.40
CA GLU A 186 7.09 -19.75 -17.26
C GLU A 186 8.05 -18.89 -18.07
N VAL A 187 9.31 -19.32 -18.16
CA VAL A 187 10.34 -18.65 -18.95
C VAL A 187 11.04 -19.68 -19.83
N PRO A 188 11.56 -19.27 -21.01
CA PRO A 188 12.40 -20.16 -21.80
C PRO A 188 13.59 -20.63 -20.96
N ALA A 189 13.89 -21.93 -21.03
CA ALA A 189 15.12 -22.45 -20.47
C ALA A 189 16.31 -21.76 -21.14
N ASP A 190 17.19 -21.18 -20.33
CA ASP A 190 18.43 -20.56 -20.79
C ASP A 190 19.61 -21.43 -20.32
N PRO A 191 20.27 -22.16 -21.23
CA PRO A 191 21.38 -23.03 -20.87
C PRO A 191 22.63 -22.26 -20.42
N GLU A 192 22.68 -20.94 -20.63
CA GLU A 192 23.77 -20.08 -20.16
C GLU A 192 23.60 -19.64 -18.70
N LEU A 193 22.39 -19.79 -18.13
CA LEU A 193 22.15 -19.53 -16.71
C LEU A 193 22.60 -20.71 -15.85
N SER A 194 23.44 -20.41 -14.87
CA SER A 194 24.06 -21.45 -14.03
C SER A 194 23.29 -21.77 -12.75
N ASP A 195 22.34 -20.92 -12.33
CA ASP A 195 21.59 -21.10 -11.08
C ASP A 195 20.14 -21.51 -11.36
N VAL A 196 19.99 -22.79 -11.69
CA VAL A 196 18.69 -23.44 -11.85
C VAL A 196 18.49 -24.42 -10.70
N ARG A 197 17.36 -24.30 -10.00
CA ARG A 197 17.09 -25.03 -8.75
C ARG A 197 15.78 -25.82 -8.84
N PRO A 198 15.60 -26.88 -8.04
CA PRO A 198 14.32 -27.59 -7.97
C PRO A 198 13.20 -26.68 -7.47
N TRP A 199 12.00 -26.82 -8.05
CA TRP A 199 10.80 -26.10 -7.64
C TRP A 199 10.61 -26.01 -6.12
N PRO A 200 10.42 -24.80 -5.56
CA PRO A 200 10.45 -24.61 -4.11
C PRO A 200 9.06 -24.56 -3.47
N LEU A 201 7.99 -24.38 -4.25
CA LEU A 201 6.64 -24.19 -3.72
C LEU A 201 5.97 -25.54 -3.43
N PRO A 202 5.08 -25.61 -2.43
CA PRO A 202 4.41 -26.86 -2.08
C PRO A 202 3.36 -27.30 -3.12
N GLU A 203 2.70 -26.35 -3.78
CA GLU A 203 1.77 -26.59 -4.88
C GLU A 203 2.48 -26.64 -6.24
N ALA A 204 1.90 -27.37 -7.19
CA ALA A 204 2.36 -27.35 -8.57
C ALA A 204 1.98 -26.01 -9.26
N PRO A 205 2.74 -25.52 -10.25
CA PRO A 205 2.52 -24.26 -10.95
C PRO A 205 1.11 -24.13 -11.50
N GLU A 206 0.54 -25.21 -12.03
CA GLU A 206 -0.83 -25.22 -12.57
C GLU A 206 -1.94 -25.07 -11.51
N GLU A 207 -1.62 -25.28 -10.22
CA GLU A 207 -2.55 -25.14 -9.11
C GLU A 207 -2.60 -23.68 -8.59
N LEU A 208 -1.62 -22.86 -8.98
CA LEU A 208 -1.56 -21.45 -8.60
C LEU A 208 -2.59 -20.60 -9.35
N GLU A 209 -3.04 -19.51 -8.72
CA GLU A 209 -4.07 -18.63 -9.28
C GLU A 209 -3.53 -17.88 -10.52
N SER A 210 -4.23 -17.97 -11.66
CA SER A 210 -3.76 -17.30 -12.88
C SER A 210 -4.04 -15.79 -12.84
N ILE A 211 -3.03 -15.00 -13.20
CA ILE A 211 -3.11 -13.56 -13.43
C ILE A 211 -3.17 -13.33 -14.95
N GLU A 212 -4.36 -13.47 -15.51
CA GLU A 212 -4.62 -13.17 -16.91
C GLU A 212 -4.77 -11.66 -17.14
N PRO A 213 -4.36 -11.11 -18.29
CA PRO A 213 -3.70 -11.78 -19.43
C PRO A 213 -2.16 -11.76 -19.33
N LEU A 214 -1.60 -11.57 -18.13
CA LEU A 214 -0.16 -11.32 -17.96
C LEU A 214 0.69 -12.59 -18.13
N GLY A 215 0.08 -13.78 -18.09
CA GLY A 215 0.81 -15.05 -18.14
C GLY A 215 1.58 -15.37 -16.85
N TRP A 216 1.22 -14.70 -15.76
CA TRP A 216 1.75 -14.94 -14.42
C TRP A 216 0.75 -15.73 -13.59
N ARG A 217 1.24 -16.37 -12.54
CA ARG A 217 0.42 -17.03 -11.52
C ARG A 217 0.80 -16.52 -10.14
N CYS A 218 -0.10 -16.69 -9.17
CA CYS A 218 0.02 -16.14 -7.84
C CYS A 218 -0.28 -17.19 -6.77
N ALA A 219 0.49 -17.16 -5.68
CA ALA A 219 0.21 -17.88 -4.44
C ALA A 219 0.42 -16.96 -3.23
N THR A 220 -0.44 -17.10 -2.22
CA THR A 220 -0.27 -16.45 -0.91
C THR A 220 -0.03 -17.51 0.16
N TYR A 221 1.03 -17.33 0.93
CA TYR A 221 1.45 -18.27 1.96
C TYR A 221 1.25 -17.68 3.36
N ASP A 222 0.82 -18.53 4.29
CA ASP A 222 0.70 -18.20 5.71
C ASP A 222 2.06 -18.16 6.42
N ALA A 223 2.08 -17.75 7.69
CA ALA A 223 3.31 -17.58 8.45
C ALA A 223 4.16 -18.85 8.56
N ALA A 224 3.52 -20.02 8.66
CA ALA A 224 4.23 -21.28 8.77
C ALA A 224 4.97 -21.59 7.46
N THR A 225 4.26 -21.51 6.33
CA THR A 225 4.84 -21.80 5.01
C THR A 225 5.81 -20.70 4.56
N ALA A 226 5.49 -19.44 4.87
CA ALA A 226 6.34 -18.30 4.62
C ALA A 226 7.70 -18.44 5.31
N ALA A 227 7.75 -18.88 6.57
CA ALA A 227 9.00 -19.06 7.30
C ALA A 227 9.94 -20.08 6.63
N GLU A 228 9.40 -21.14 6.03
CA GLU A 228 10.18 -22.14 5.28
C GLU A 228 10.71 -21.54 3.96
N LEU A 229 9.84 -20.85 3.21
CA LEU A 229 10.17 -20.25 1.91
C LEU A 229 11.13 -19.05 2.01
N VAL A 230 11.06 -18.25 3.08
CA VAL A 230 11.96 -17.11 3.28
C VAL A 230 13.42 -17.56 3.25
N GLY A 231 13.75 -18.71 3.85
CA GLY A 231 15.11 -19.25 3.83
C GLY A 231 15.57 -19.61 2.41
N VAL A 232 14.68 -20.21 1.62
CA VAL A 232 14.94 -20.57 0.21
C VAL A 232 15.16 -19.31 -0.64
N PHE A 233 14.30 -18.31 -0.46
CA PHE A 233 14.30 -17.10 -1.28
C PHE A 233 15.39 -16.11 -0.91
N THR A 234 15.80 -16.07 0.37
CA THR A 234 16.96 -15.29 0.82
C THR A 234 18.26 -15.81 0.23
N ALA A 235 18.36 -17.13 -0.03
CA ALA A 235 19.52 -17.74 -0.68
C ALA A 235 19.47 -17.64 -2.22
N ALA A 236 18.42 -17.05 -2.80
CA ALA A 236 18.22 -16.91 -4.23
C ALA A 236 18.39 -15.45 -4.68
N THR A 237 18.58 -15.27 -5.98
CA THR A 237 18.71 -13.95 -6.62
C THR A 237 17.67 -13.81 -7.72
N ARG A 238 17.47 -12.61 -8.26
CA ARG A 238 16.56 -12.39 -9.39
C ARG A 238 16.97 -13.13 -10.67
N ALA A 239 18.19 -13.66 -10.72
CA ALA A 239 18.68 -14.51 -11.81
C ALA A 239 18.42 -16.02 -11.58
N THR A 240 18.02 -16.42 -10.37
CA THR A 240 17.74 -17.83 -10.05
C THR A 240 16.48 -18.28 -10.79
N LEU A 241 16.56 -19.42 -11.46
CA LEU A 241 15.42 -20.09 -12.11
C LEU A 241 15.04 -21.37 -11.37
N TRP A 242 13.80 -21.80 -11.56
CA TRP A 242 13.20 -22.93 -10.87
C TRP A 242 12.65 -23.95 -11.86
N GLU A 243 12.91 -25.24 -11.63
CA GLU A 243 12.50 -26.32 -12.53
C GLU A 243 11.42 -27.21 -11.91
N GLU A 244 10.40 -27.48 -12.71
CA GLU A 244 9.42 -28.53 -12.45
C GLU A 244 9.13 -29.31 -13.73
N GLY A 245 9.45 -30.61 -13.70
CA GLY A 245 9.45 -31.43 -14.90
C GLY A 245 10.42 -30.90 -15.95
N ASP A 246 9.90 -30.62 -17.16
CA ASP A 246 10.67 -30.06 -18.28
C ASP A 246 10.46 -28.53 -18.44
N THR A 247 9.80 -27.88 -17.47
CA THR A 247 9.43 -26.47 -17.54
C THR A 247 10.28 -25.65 -16.56
N THR A 248 10.71 -24.48 -17.01
CA THR A 248 11.49 -23.53 -16.21
C THR A 248 10.64 -22.31 -15.85
N PHE A 249 10.78 -21.86 -14.61
CA PHE A 249 10.00 -20.78 -14.03
C PHE A 249 10.88 -19.70 -13.43
N ARG A 250 10.39 -18.47 -13.50
CA ARG A 250 10.85 -17.35 -12.69
C ARG A 250 9.88 -17.15 -11.54
N ILE A 251 10.44 -16.92 -10.35
CA ILE A 251 9.68 -16.62 -9.14
C ILE A 251 10.04 -15.23 -8.65
N LEU A 252 9.03 -14.43 -8.33
CA LEU A 252 9.14 -13.18 -7.58
C LEU A 252 8.44 -13.39 -6.24
N ALA A 253 9.06 -12.96 -5.15
CA ALA A 253 8.50 -13.12 -3.81
C ALA A 253 8.69 -11.85 -2.99
N ARG A 254 7.67 -11.50 -2.21
CA ARG A 254 7.73 -10.43 -1.22
C ARG A 254 6.81 -10.70 -0.04
N PRO A 255 7.05 -10.08 1.11
CA PRO A 255 6.07 -10.01 2.18
C PRO A 255 4.74 -9.46 1.67
N LEU A 256 3.64 -10.04 2.16
CA LEU A 256 2.31 -9.46 2.02
C LEU A 256 2.07 -8.51 3.20
N LEU A 257 1.88 -7.23 2.92
CA LEU A 257 1.75 -6.20 3.95
C LEU A 257 0.32 -6.10 4.48
N PRO A 258 0.14 -5.52 5.69
CA PRO A 258 -1.18 -5.29 6.26
C PRO A 258 -2.11 -4.50 5.32
N GLY A 259 -3.31 -5.04 5.09
CA GLY A 259 -4.33 -4.45 4.23
C GLY A 259 -4.31 -4.88 2.77
N GLU A 260 -3.31 -5.64 2.35
CA GLU A 260 -3.29 -6.25 1.02
C GLU A 260 -4.18 -7.50 0.97
N ALA A 261 -4.77 -7.79 -0.20
CA ALA A 261 -5.64 -8.94 -0.41
C ALA A 261 -4.88 -10.25 -0.75
N GLY A 262 -3.57 -10.16 -1.02
CA GLY A 262 -2.78 -11.28 -1.55
C GLY A 262 -3.11 -11.54 -3.02
N CYS A 263 -3.19 -12.81 -3.39
CA CYS A 263 -3.51 -13.25 -4.75
C CYS A 263 -4.98 -13.18 -5.10
N ALA A 264 -5.85 -13.08 -4.10
CA ALA A 264 -7.28 -12.95 -4.33
C ALA A 264 -7.53 -11.73 -5.20
N VAL A 265 -8.06 -11.97 -6.41
CA VAL A 265 -8.36 -10.91 -7.36
C VAL A 265 -9.19 -9.82 -6.68
N GLY A 266 -8.60 -8.63 -6.53
CA GLY A 266 -9.38 -7.41 -6.35
C GLY A 266 -10.21 -7.23 -7.61
N GLY A 267 -11.46 -7.67 -7.57
CA GLY A 267 -12.44 -7.46 -8.65
C GLY A 267 -12.87 -6.02 -8.78
#